data_AF-A0A3N6CF74-F1
#
_entry.id   AF-A0A3N6CF74-F1
#
_cell.length_a   1.000
_cell.length_b   1.000
_cell.length_c   1.000
_cell.angle_alpha   90.00
_cell.angle_beta   90.00
_cell.angle_gamma   90.00
#
_symmetry.space_group_name_H-M   'P 1'
#
loop_
_entity.id
_entity.type
_entity.pdbx_description
1 polymer ?
#
loop_
_entity_poly.entity_id
_entity_poly.type
_entity_poly.pdbx_seq_one_letter_code
_entity_poly.pdbx_strand_id
1 'polypeptide(L)'
;MLEFHLGELNLFDAARFHDRPVRSLSQNHPGTSTQVLGRDDVLAIETECRRERMLLLDRTDEAYCSSAQGRDYASWLTTAAPADLICTRKGDTSLDDVHRYIVRDSVQWLTMWTAGYRKDSLWHAMAKAVALLAVLDDIVIAPSDVADGTHRIGGESLGEVLDRIKLVAGDRDVRWLDEAYKETLFSSRIQFHEKWSAAPSGMAAPSDFNAIQAYLREPDVLRASITRTYAAETLPVMYLLAYYYRISFDECDWASFIAASVAQTLGMDISKDQHGVGVKEVTNFGERPEEAIQGNLRRRSEIYDVFLQLADMLRSATGLAGLVCDRYSRVSLSYGRLVDRYIERRDMTRLPMSADLSLVVKEVMEGH
;
A
#
# COMPACT_ATOMS: atom_id res chain seq x y z
N MET A 1 -0.89 29.42 -8.42
CA MET A 1 -1.68 28.36 -7.76
C MET A 1 -0.93 27.02 -7.65
N LEU A 2 0.28 26.89 -8.21
CA LEU A 2 1.23 25.84 -7.85
C LEU A 2 2.21 26.26 -6.74
N GLU A 3 2.37 27.58 -6.53
CA GLU A 3 2.86 28.15 -5.27
C GLU A 3 1.94 27.86 -4.06
N PHE A 4 0.71 27.39 -4.29
CA PHE A 4 -0.19 26.92 -3.23
C PHE A 4 -0.07 25.40 -2.97
N HIS A 5 0.69 24.67 -3.80
CA HIS A 5 0.96 23.23 -3.61
C HIS A 5 2.45 22.90 -3.42
N LEU A 6 3.35 23.86 -3.63
CA LEU A 6 4.78 23.72 -3.35
C LEU A 6 5.33 24.81 -2.39
N GLY A 7 4.47 25.72 -1.90
CA GLY A 7 4.85 26.86 -1.05
C GLY A 7 4.69 26.65 0.46
N GLU A 8 4.38 25.45 0.94
CA GLU A 8 4.34 25.17 2.37
C GLU A 8 5.45 24.19 2.79
N LEU A 9 6.65 24.75 2.97
CA LEU A 9 7.55 24.35 4.07
C LEU A 9 6.87 24.47 5.46
N ASN A 10 5.64 25.00 5.51
CA ASN A 10 4.70 24.92 6.62
C ASN A 10 3.94 23.58 6.72
N LEU A 11 4.14 22.58 5.87
CA LEU A 11 3.57 21.24 6.11
C LEU A 11 4.08 20.60 7.41
N PHE A 12 5.17 21.08 8.02
CA PHE A 12 5.56 20.67 9.36
C PHE A 12 4.66 21.24 10.44
N ASP A 13 4.24 22.50 10.32
CA ASP A 13 3.31 23.12 11.26
C ASP A 13 1.88 22.80 10.91
N ALA A 14 1.45 22.76 9.66
CA ALA A 14 0.13 22.34 9.22
C ALA A 14 -0.11 20.84 9.45
N ALA A 15 0.84 19.92 9.23
CA ALA A 15 0.65 18.53 9.64
C ALA A 15 0.63 18.38 11.16
N ARG A 16 1.38 19.20 11.93
CA ARG A 16 1.27 19.29 13.41
C ARG A 16 -0.02 19.98 13.90
N PHE A 17 -0.58 20.90 13.11
CA PHE A 17 -1.79 21.68 13.42
C PHE A 17 -3.05 20.88 13.01
N HIS A 18 -2.97 20.12 11.93
CA HIS A 18 -3.93 19.11 11.48
C HIS A 18 -3.75 17.75 12.18
N ASP A 19 -2.71 17.61 13.02
CA ASP A 19 -2.60 16.58 14.06
C ASP A 19 -3.57 16.83 15.23
N ARG A 20 -4.19 18.03 15.35
CA ARG A 20 -5.22 18.30 16.37
C ARG A 20 -6.42 17.34 16.25
N PRO A 21 -6.98 17.11 15.04
CA PRO A 21 -7.94 16.03 14.82
C PRO A 21 -7.45 14.65 15.28
N VAL A 22 -6.20 14.28 14.97
CA VAL A 22 -5.59 12.99 15.35
C VAL A 22 -5.43 12.86 16.88
N ARG A 23 -5.02 13.94 17.55
CA ARG A 23 -5.00 14.02 19.02
C ARG A 23 -6.40 14.05 19.63
N SER A 24 -7.38 14.66 18.96
CA SER A 24 -8.77 14.67 19.41
C SER A 24 -9.45 13.29 19.28
N LEU A 25 -9.06 12.48 18.28
CA LEU A 25 -9.46 11.08 18.15
C LEU A 25 -8.95 10.25 19.34
N SER A 26 -7.72 10.50 19.81
CA SER A 26 -7.18 9.86 21.02
C SER A 26 -7.81 10.37 22.34
N GLN A 27 -8.38 11.57 22.36
CA GLN A 27 -8.99 12.17 23.57
C GLN A 27 -10.49 11.85 23.71
N ASN A 28 -11.16 11.49 22.63
CA ASN A 28 -12.61 11.21 22.61
C ASN A 28 -12.95 9.72 22.49
N HIS A 29 -11.96 8.83 22.41
CA HIS A 29 -12.21 7.39 22.45
C HIS A 29 -12.24 6.92 23.90
N PRO A 30 -13.37 6.40 24.41
CA PRO A 30 -13.39 5.71 25.69
C PRO A 30 -12.58 4.43 25.52
N GLY A 31 -11.30 4.45 25.92
CA GLY A 31 -10.41 3.29 25.82
C GLY A 31 -10.98 2.12 26.62
N THR A 32 -11.28 1.01 25.95
CA THR A 32 -11.80 -0.21 26.58
C THR A 32 -10.80 -1.36 26.66
N SER A 33 -9.59 -1.22 26.07
CA SER A 33 -8.53 -2.23 26.22
C SER A 33 -7.46 -1.74 27.21
N THR A 34 -7.27 -2.49 28.29
CA THR A 34 -6.17 -2.33 29.25
C THR A 34 -4.93 -3.13 28.87
N GLN A 35 -4.98 -3.92 27.79
CA GLN A 35 -3.86 -4.71 27.32
C GLN A 35 -3.00 -3.86 26.39
N VAL A 36 -1.77 -3.57 26.80
CA VAL A 36 -0.77 -2.89 25.99
C VAL A 36 -0.23 -3.90 24.97
N LEU A 37 -0.35 -3.59 23.68
CA LEU A 37 0.24 -4.40 22.62
C LEU A 37 1.78 -4.41 22.73
N GLY A 38 2.37 -5.60 22.93
CA GLY A 38 3.82 -5.76 23.00
C GLY A 38 4.49 -5.80 21.63
N ARG A 39 5.78 -5.45 21.58
CA ARG A 39 6.61 -5.60 20.35
C ARG A 39 6.72 -7.07 19.92
N ASP A 40 6.93 -7.96 20.88
CA ASP A 40 7.05 -9.40 20.64
C ASP A 40 5.73 -9.99 20.10
N ASP A 41 4.59 -9.48 20.56
CA ASP A 41 3.27 -9.89 20.07
C ASP A 41 3.11 -9.55 18.58
N VAL A 42 3.49 -8.34 18.17
CA VAL A 42 3.41 -7.93 16.76
C VAL A 42 4.23 -8.84 15.86
N LEU A 43 5.46 -9.17 16.26
CA LEU A 43 6.34 -10.04 15.48
C LEU A 43 5.85 -11.49 15.45
N ALA A 44 5.38 -12.02 16.58
CA ALA A 44 4.85 -13.38 16.65
C ALA A 44 3.62 -13.54 15.76
N ILE A 45 2.69 -12.57 15.82
CA ILE A 45 1.48 -12.57 14.99
C ILE A 45 1.84 -12.40 13.52
N GLU A 46 2.76 -11.48 13.17
CA GLU A 46 3.20 -11.32 11.78
C GLU A 46 3.79 -12.60 11.22
N THR A 47 4.66 -13.26 11.99
CA THR A 47 5.30 -14.52 11.59
C THR A 47 4.24 -15.60 11.33
N GLU A 48 3.24 -15.70 12.19
CA GLU A 48 2.14 -16.65 12.02
C GLU A 48 1.31 -16.33 10.77
N CYS A 49 0.86 -15.07 10.62
CA CYS A 49 0.09 -14.62 9.47
C CYS A 49 0.85 -14.84 8.16
N ARG A 50 2.16 -14.54 8.13
CA ARG A 50 3.03 -14.75 6.96
C ARG A 50 3.10 -16.22 6.59
N ARG A 51 3.33 -17.10 7.56
CA ARG A 51 3.39 -18.55 7.35
C ARG A 51 2.06 -19.10 6.80
N GLU A 52 0.94 -18.71 7.41
CA GLU A 52 -0.39 -19.11 6.95
C GLU A 52 -0.66 -18.61 5.53
N ARG A 53 -0.23 -17.37 5.23
CA ARG A 53 -0.41 -16.77 3.92
C ARG A 53 0.42 -17.46 2.84
N MET A 54 1.67 -17.81 3.14
CA MET A 54 2.51 -18.60 2.25
C MET A 54 1.87 -19.96 1.92
N LEU A 55 1.39 -20.68 2.94
CA LEU A 55 0.71 -21.96 2.74
C LEU A 55 -0.56 -21.82 1.89
N LEU A 56 -1.30 -20.72 2.05
CA LEU A 56 -2.46 -20.43 1.20
C LEU A 56 -2.04 -20.16 -0.24
N LEU A 57 -1.02 -19.32 -0.44
CA LEU A 57 -0.53 -18.97 -1.77
C LEU A 57 0.01 -20.18 -2.53
N ASP A 58 0.72 -21.08 -1.86
CA ASP A 58 1.23 -22.30 -2.49
C ASP A 58 0.08 -23.20 -2.98
N ARG A 59 -1.00 -23.32 -2.19
CA ARG A 59 -2.21 -24.05 -2.61
C ARG A 59 -2.92 -23.36 -3.77
N THR A 60 -3.02 -22.03 -3.76
CA THR A 60 -3.70 -21.29 -4.84
C THR A 60 -2.89 -21.27 -6.12
N ASP A 61 -1.55 -21.26 -6.04
CA ASP A 61 -0.65 -21.44 -7.18
C ASP A 61 -0.79 -22.84 -7.79
N GLU A 62 -0.85 -23.88 -6.95
CA GLU A 62 -1.10 -25.25 -7.42
C GLU A 62 -2.46 -25.36 -8.11
N ALA A 63 -3.51 -24.77 -7.52
CA ALA A 63 -4.84 -24.73 -8.12
C ALA A 63 -4.85 -23.96 -9.44
N TYR A 64 -4.14 -22.83 -9.52
CA TYR A 64 -3.96 -22.06 -10.76
C TYR A 64 -3.31 -22.90 -11.86
N CYS A 65 -2.22 -23.59 -11.55
CA CYS A 65 -1.49 -24.37 -12.54
C CYS A 65 -2.23 -25.63 -12.99
N SER A 66 -2.96 -26.29 -12.08
CA SER A 66 -3.53 -27.63 -12.31
C SER A 66 -4.99 -27.62 -12.79
N SER A 67 -5.77 -26.58 -12.46
CA SER A 67 -7.20 -26.54 -12.78
C SER A 67 -7.51 -26.13 -14.23
N ALA A 68 -8.70 -26.49 -14.70
CA ALA A 68 -9.19 -26.00 -16.00
C ALA A 68 -9.40 -24.48 -15.97
N GLN A 69 -9.97 -23.98 -14.88
CA GLN A 69 -10.21 -22.56 -14.64
C GLN A 69 -8.92 -21.73 -14.71
N GLY A 70 -7.84 -22.21 -14.08
CA GLY A 70 -6.56 -21.53 -14.11
C GLY A 70 -5.92 -21.51 -15.50
N ARG A 71 -6.06 -22.61 -16.27
CA ARG A 71 -5.66 -22.63 -17.69
C ARG A 71 -6.48 -21.67 -18.55
N ASP A 72 -7.78 -21.60 -18.34
CA ASP A 72 -8.66 -20.69 -19.06
C ASP A 72 -8.31 -19.23 -18.74
N TYR A 73 -8.05 -18.92 -17.46
CA TYR A 73 -7.60 -17.59 -17.03
C TYR A 73 -6.21 -17.23 -17.59
N ALA A 74 -5.26 -18.17 -17.58
CA ALA A 74 -3.95 -17.99 -18.20
C ALA A 74 -4.08 -17.71 -19.71
N SER A 75 -4.92 -18.48 -20.42
CA SER A 75 -5.20 -18.26 -21.84
C SER A 75 -5.83 -16.89 -22.08
N TRP A 76 -6.77 -16.48 -21.23
CA TRP A 76 -7.37 -15.16 -21.31
C TRP A 76 -6.32 -14.05 -21.13
N LEU A 77 -5.44 -14.13 -20.12
CA LEU A 77 -4.38 -13.14 -19.89
C LEU A 77 -3.51 -12.90 -21.13
N THR A 78 -3.15 -13.96 -21.86
CA THR A 78 -2.31 -13.84 -23.07
C THR A 78 -3.00 -13.15 -24.25
N THR A 79 -4.33 -13.05 -24.22
CA THR A 79 -5.14 -12.51 -25.34
C THR A 79 -6.00 -11.32 -24.93
N ALA A 80 -6.04 -10.98 -23.65
CA ALA A 80 -6.81 -9.89 -23.08
C ALA A 80 -6.39 -8.55 -23.71
N ALA A 81 -7.37 -7.72 -24.06
CA ALA A 81 -7.05 -6.36 -24.46
C ALA A 81 -6.53 -5.59 -23.24
N PRO A 82 -5.66 -4.57 -23.43
CA PRO A 82 -5.14 -3.76 -22.33
C PRO A 82 -6.22 -3.24 -21.36
N ALA A 83 -7.39 -2.86 -21.88
CA ALA A 83 -8.51 -2.38 -21.07
C ALA A 83 -9.12 -3.45 -20.15
N ASP A 84 -9.08 -4.72 -20.54
CA ASP A 84 -9.65 -5.83 -19.76
C ASP A 84 -8.79 -6.18 -18.54
N LEU A 85 -7.52 -5.74 -18.54
CA LEU A 85 -6.59 -5.92 -17.42
C LEU A 85 -6.74 -4.82 -16.37
N ILE A 86 -7.46 -3.73 -16.65
CA ILE A 86 -7.55 -2.57 -15.76
C ILE A 86 -8.63 -2.77 -14.69
N CYS A 87 -8.23 -2.64 -13.42
CA CYS A 87 -9.05 -2.86 -12.24
C CYS A 87 -9.47 -1.56 -11.52
N THR A 88 -9.12 -0.39 -12.05
CA THR A 88 -9.29 0.91 -11.36
C THR A 88 -10.76 1.32 -11.18
N ARG A 89 -11.66 0.80 -12.03
CA ARG A 89 -13.09 1.16 -12.11
C ARG A 89 -13.36 2.64 -12.42
N LYS A 90 -12.36 3.39 -12.90
CA LYS A 90 -12.44 4.83 -13.19
C LYS A 90 -12.70 5.15 -14.67
N GLY A 91 -13.06 4.15 -15.47
CA GLY A 91 -13.26 4.29 -16.92
C GLY A 91 -11.97 4.44 -17.72
N ASP A 92 -10.82 4.05 -17.15
CA ASP A 92 -9.55 4.06 -17.88
C ASP A 92 -9.60 3.05 -19.03
N THR A 93 -9.06 3.42 -20.18
CA THR A 93 -9.08 2.59 -21.41
C THR A 93 -7.69 2.22 -21.91
N SER A 94 -6.63 2.77 -21.31
CA SER A 94 -5.25 2.54 -21.69
C SER A 94 -4.38 2.25 -20.47
N LEU A 95 -3.41 1.34 -20.61
CA LEU A 95 -2.43 1.07 -19.56
C LEU A 95 -1.51 2.27 -19.34
N ASP A 96 -1.20 3.02 -20.40
CA ASP A 96 -0.37 4.23 -20.31
C ASP A 96 -1.00 5.31 -19.43
N ASP A 97 -2.32 5.52 -19.52
CA ASP A 97 -3.02 6.44 -18.62
C ASP A 97 -2.97 5.92 -17.19
N VAL A 98 -3.22 4.63 -16.96
CA VAL A 98 -3.13 4.04 -15.62
C VAL A 98 -1.72 4.20 -15.06
N HIS A 99 -0.67 3.93 -15.84
CA HIS A 99 0.73 4.13 -15.48
C HIS A 99 1.02 5.59 -15.12
N ARG A 100 0.56 6.53 -15.92
CA ARG A 100 0.72 7.97 -15.65
C ARG A 100 0.05 8.37 -14.33
N TYR A 101 -1.15 7.86 -14.08
CA TYR A 101 -1.89 8.15 -12.86
C TYR A 101 -1.30 7.47 -11.62
N ILE A 102 -0.80 6.24 -11.72
CA ILE A 102 -0.14 5.59 -10.56
C ILE A 102 1.21 6.25 -10.26
N VAL A 103 1.93 6.77 -11.26
CA VAL A 103 3.13 7.58 -11.04
C VAL A 103 2.78 8.91 -10.38
N ARG A 104 1.65 9.54 -10.74
CA ARG A 104 1.15 10.72 -10.00
C ARG A 104 0.91 10.37 -8.53
N ASP A 105 0.22 9.27 -8.28
CA ASP A 105 -0.11 8.83 -6.93
C ASP A 105 1.17 8.54 -6.13
N SER A 106 2.17 7.89 -6.75
CA SER A 106 3.47 7.62 -6.13
C SER A 106 4.25 8.88 -5.78
N VAL A 107 4.23 9.89 -6.64
CA VAL A 107 4.83 11.21 -6.38
C VAL A 107 4.15 11.87 -5.17
N GLN A 108 2.81 11.84 -5.10
CA GLN A 108 2.06 12.40 -3.97
C GLN A 108 2.34 11.65 -2.66
N TRP A 109 2.30 10.31 -2.68
CA TRP A 109 2.60 9.49 -1.51
C TRP A 109 4.02 9.67 -1.02
N LEU A 110 5.01 9.59 -1.91
CA LEU A 110 6.42 9.73 -1.56
C LEU A 110 6.69 11.12 -0.98
N THR A 111 6.11 12.17 -1.56
CA THR A 111 6.20 13.54 -1.02
C THR A 111 5.72 13.60 0.43
N MET A 112 4.60 12.93 0.74
CA MET A 112 4.07 12.87 2.10
C MET A 112 4.99 12.06 3.03
N TRP A 113 5.45 10.88 2.60
CA TRP A 113 6.38 10.05 3.37
C TRP A 113 7.70 10.75 3.65
N THR A 114 8.30 11.41 2.65
CA THR A 114 9.61 12.06 2.75
C THR A 114 9.60 13.48 3.28
N ALA A 115 8.43 14.01 3.64
CA ALA A 115 8.24 15.38 4.11
C ALA A 115 8.57 16.46 3.07
N GLY A 116 8.32 16.17 1.81
CA GLY A 116 8.50 17.10 0.71
C GLY A 116 9.01 16.42 -0.55
N TYR A 117 8.69 17.08 -1.67
CA TYR A 117 9.20 16.73 -2.98
C TYR A 117 10.70 17.04 -3.09
N ARG A 118 11.44 16.20 -3.81
CA ARG A 118 12.85 16.44 -4.15
C ARG A 118 13.06 16.20 -5.64
N LYS A 119 13.76 17.13 -6.29
CA LYS A 119 14.09 17.05 -7.73
C LYS A 119 15.42 16.31 -7.97
N ASP A 120 15.78 15.37 -7.10
CA ASP A 120 16.99 14.58 -7.28
C ASP A 120 16.66 13.20 -7.87
N SER A 121 17.63 12.64 -8.58
CA SER A 121 17.46 11.39 -9.34
C SER A 121 17.16 10.19 -8.45
N LEU A 122 17.62 10.20 -7.19
CA LEU A 122 17.28 9.14 -6.24
C LEU A 122 15.80 9.21 -5.89
N TRP A 123 15.29 10.39 -5.53
CA TRP A 123 13.87 10.56 -5.22
C TRP A 123 12.97 10.18 -6.40
N HIS A 124 13.35 10.56 -7.62
CA HIS A 124 12.60 10.19 -8.83
C HIS A 124 12.60 8.67 -9.07
N ALA A 125 13.74 8.01 -8.93
CA ALA A 125 13.82 6.55 -9.05
C ALA A 125 12.99 5.84 -7.96
N MET A 126 13.00 6.37 -6.73
CA MET A 126 12.14 5.91 -5.64
C MET A 126 10.65 6.06 -5.96
N ALA A 127 10.23 7.19 -6.52
CA ALA A 127 8.84 7.41 -6.94
C ALA A 127 8.42 6.41 -8.03
N LYS A 128 9.32 6.11 -8.97
CA LYS A 128 9.09 5.10 -10.02
C LYS A 128 9.00 3.69 -9.44
N ALA A 129 9.87 3.34 -8.48
CA ALA A 129 9.79 2.07 -7.78
C ALA A 129 8.44 1.93 -7.08
N VAL A 130 8.02 2.92 -6.27
CA VAL A 130 6.70 2.93 -5.61
C VAL A 130 5.56 2.77 -6.61
N ALA A 131 5.63 3.38 -7.80
CA ALA A 131 4.61 3.20 -8.84
C ALA A 131 4.54 1.75 -9.34
N LEU A 132 5.68 1.11 -9.58
CA LEU A 132 5.78 -0.31 -9.98
C LEU A 132 5.32 -1.26 -8.86
N LEU A 133 5.41 -0.86 -7.60
CA LEU A 133 4.82 -1.60 -6.48
C LEU A 133 3.30 -1.48 -6.48
N ALA A 134 2.80 -0.24 -6.55
CA ALA A 134 1.38 0.06 -6.34
C ALA A 134 0.49 -0.19 -7.58
N VAL A 135 1.07 -0.33 -8.78
CA VAL A 135 0.32 -0.64 -10.01
C VAL A 135 -0.38 -2.00 -9.95
N LEU A 136 0.14 -2.92 -9.12
CA LEU A 136 -0.48 -4.22 -8.86
C LEU A 136 -1.92 -4.10 -8.36
N ASP A 137 -2.26 -2.98 -7.74
CA ASP A 137 -3.58 -2.66 -7.20
C ASP A 137 -4.57 -2.24 -8.31
N ASP A 138 -4.05 -1.73 -9.43
CA ASP A 138 -4.82 -1.10 -10.52
C ASP A 138 -4.88 -1.96 -11.79
N ILE A 139 -3.99 -2.93 -11.96
CA ILE A 139 -3.86 -3.75 -13.18
C ILE A 139 -3.67 -5.22 -12.80
N VAL A 140 -4.26 -6.14 -13.57
CA VAL A 140 -3.93 -7.57 -13.50
C VAL A 140 -2.56 -7.77 -14.12
N ILE A 141 -1.56 -8.11 -13.30
CA ILE A 141 -0.19 -8.41 -13.75
C ILE A 141 0.17 -9.80 -13.22
N ALA A 142 0.65 -10.68 -14.09
CA ALA A 142 1.09 -12.01 -13.67
C ALA A 142 2.36 -11.87 -12.81
N PRO A 143 2.51 -12.65 -11.72
CA PRO A 143 3.71 -12.59 -10.87
C PRO A 143 5.01 -12.85 -11.65
N SER A 144 4.96 -13.68 -12.70
CA SER A 144 6.09 -13.91 -13.61
C SER A 144 6.55 -12.63 -14.29
N ASP A 145 5.62 -11.78 -14.72
CA ASP A 145 5.91 -10.57 -15.50
C ASP A 145 6.56 -9.49 -14.62
N VAL A 146 6.28 -9.51 -13.32
CA VAL A 146 6.99 -8.70 -12.32
C VAL A 146 8.41 -9.24 -12.12
N ALA A 147 8.54 -10.56 -11.97
CA ALA A 147 9.79 -11.23 -11.63
C ALA A 147 10.83 -11.23 -12.77
N ASP A 148 10.40 -11.37 -14.02
CA ASP A 148 11.26 -11.37 -15.21
C ASP A 148 11.45 -9.97 -15.81
N GLY A 149 10.70 -8.98 -15.32
CA GLY A 149 10.76 -7.60 -15.78
C GLY A 149 10.06 -7.35 -17.12
N THR A 150 9.10 -8.19 -17.50
CA THR A 150 8.20 -7.98 -18.63
C THR A 150 7.26 -6.80 -18.37
N HIS A 151 6.71 -6.68 -17.15
CA HIS A 151 5.92 -5.51 -16.78
C HIS A 151 6.81 -4.30 -16.54
N ARG A 152 6.47 -3.18 -17.18
CA ARG A 152 7.31 -1.98 -17.23
C ARG A 152 6.45 -0.73 -17.14
N ILE A 153 6.94 0.26 -16.40
CA ILE A 153 6.39 1.63 -16.40
C ILE A 153 7.46 2.54 -16.99
N GLY A 154 7.11 3.31 -18.03
CA GLY A 154 8.07 4.19 -18.71
C GLY A 154 9.33 3.46 -19.16
N GLY A 155 9.17 2.25 -19.72
CA GLY A 155 10.27 1.44 -20.27
C GLY A 155 11.15 0.68 -19.28
N GLU A 156 11.03 0.90 -17.97
CA GLU A 156 11.85 0.21 -16.96
C GLU A 156 11.03 -0.79 -16.12
N SER A 157 11.63 -1.91 -15.78
CA SER A 157 11.09 -2.90 -14.83
C SER A 157 11.44 -2.54 -13.38
N LEU A 158 10.82 -3.20 -12.41
CA LEU A 158 11.15 -3.00 -10.99
C LEU A 158 12.63 -3.28 -10.70
N GLY A 159 13.16 -4.39 -11.20
CA GLY A 159 14.57 -4.75 -11.02
C GLY A 159 15.52 -3.67 -11.56
N GLU A 160 15.27 -3.18 -12.77
CA GLU A 160 16.09 -2.12 -13.38
C GLU A 160 16.03 -0.81 -12.59
N VAL A 161 14.86 -0.44 -12.06
CA VAL A 161 14.72 0.76 -11.22
C VAL A 161 15.43 0.60 -9.87
N LEU A 162 15.36 -0.58 -9.24
CA LEU A 162 16.08 -0.86 -7.99
C LEU A 162 17.61 -0.83 -8.21
N ASP A 163 18.10 -1.36 -9.32
CA ASP A 163 19.51 -1.26 -9.72
C ASP A 163 19.94 0.19 -9.93
N ARG A 164 19.07 1.02 -10.55
CA ARG A 164 19.30 2.45 -10.69
C ARG A 164 19.31 3.18 -9.34
N ILE A 165 18.41 2.85 -8.43
CA ILE A 165 18.41 3.36 -7.05
C ILE A 165 19.73 3.02 -6.35
N LYS A 166 20.20 1.78 -6.50
CA LYS A 166 21.49 1.33 -5.96
C LYS A 166 22.66 2.16 -6.52
N LEU A 167 22.69 2.35 -7.83
CA LEU A 167 23.74 3.12 -8.51
C LEU A 167 23.80 4.58 -8.05
N VAL A 168 22.64 5.24 -7.93
CA VAL A 168 22.56 6.67 -7.59
C VAL A 168 22.80 6.93 -6.11
N ALA A 169 22.34 6.03 -5.24
CA ALA A 169 22.34 6.28 -3.80
C ALA A 169 23.69 5.99 -3.09
N GLY A 170 24.60 5.29 -3.77
CA GLY A 170 25.95 4.95 -3.31
C GLY A 170 25.98 3.85 -2.23
N ASP A 171 26.85 4.01 -1.24
CA ASP A 171 27.12 3.03 -0.17
C ASP A 171 26.00 2.95 0.89
N ARG A 172 24.80 2.55 0.47
CA ARG A 172 23.67 2.26 1.37
C ARG A 172 23.48 0.76 1.48
N ASP A 173 22.83 0.33 2.55
CA ASP A 173 22.59 -1.09 2.80
C ASP A 173 21.61 -1.68 1.79
N VAL A 174 22.15 -2.37 0.79
CA VAL A 174 21.38 -2.92 -0.34
C VAL A 174 20.41 -4.02 0.06
N ARG A 175 20.57 -4.61 1.25
CA ARG A 175 19.64 -5.62 1.77
C ARG A 175 18.21 -5.08 1.84
N TRP A 176 18.03 -3.78 2.06
CA TRP A 176 16.72 -3.16 2.01
C TRP A 176 16.06 -3.22 0.63
N LEU A 177 16.83 -3.07 -0.45
CA LEU A 177 16.29 -3.19 -1.81
C LEU A 177 15.95 -4.65 -2.14
N ASP A 178 16.78 -5.58 -1.67
CA ASP A 178 16.53 -7.01 -1.83
C ASP A 178 15.23 -7.43 -1.13
N GLU A 179 14.99 -6.95 0.10
CA GLU A 179 13.75 -7.22 0.84
C GLU A 179 12.55 -6.50 0.20
N ALA A 180 12.72 -5.27 -0.29
CA ALA A 180 11.66 -4.58 -1.05
C ALA A 180 11.24 -5.41 -2.27
N TYR A 181 12.20 -5.93 -3.04
CA TYR A 181 11.92 -6.76 -4.21
C TYR A 181 11.21 -8.07 -3.84
N LYS A 182 11.73 -8.81 -2.86
CA LYS A 182 11.13 -10.08 -2.40
C LYS A 182 9.70 -9.88 -1.89
N GLU A 183 9.48 -8.84 -1.08
CA GLU A 183 8.15 -8.56 -0.54
C GLU A 183 7.19 -8.14 -1.66
N THR A 184 7.68 -7.46 -2.71
CA THR A 184 6.87 -7.15 -3.88
C THR A 184 6.46 -8.39 -4.65
N LEU A 185 7.36 -9.35 -4.85
CA LEU A 185 7.02 -10.62 -5.50
C LEU A 185 5.96 -11.38 -4.67
N PHE A 186 6.08 -11.35 -3.35
CA PHE A 186 5.08 -11.90 -2.45
C PHE A 186 3.72 -11.18 -2.58
N SER A 187 3.70 -9.85 -2.54
CA SER A 187 2.50 -9.03 -2.75
C SER A 187 1.86 -9.27 -4.13
N SER A 188 2.67 -9.42 -5.18
CA SER A 188 2.18 -9.65 -6.55
C SER A 188 1.39 -10.96 -6.67
N ARG A 189 1.83 -12.03 -5.98
CA ARG A 189 1.07 -13.30 -5.92
C ARG A 189 -0.30 -13.08 -5.29
N ILE A 190 -0.35 -12.33 -4.19
CA ILE A 190 -1.61 -12.03 -3.49
C ILE A 190 -2.54 -11.23 -4.40
N GLN A 191 -2.08 -10.10 -4.93
CA GLN A 191 -2.84 -9.21 -5.80
C GLN A 191 -3.34 -9.91 -7.07
N PHE A 192 -2.53 -10.82 -7.63
CA PHE A 192 -2.91 -11.63 -8.78
C PHE A 192 -4.07 -12.56 -8.45
N HIS A 193 -3.95 -13.34 -7.37
CA HIS A 193 -4.99 -14.29 -7.00
C HIS A 193 -6.27 -13.62 -6.49
N GLU A 194 -6.18 -12.43 -5.89
CA GLU A 194 -7.37 -11.62 -5.59
C GLU A 194 -8.14 -11.27 -6.87
N LYS A 195 -7.44 -10.90 -7.95
CA LYS A 195 -8.08 -10.58 -9.23
C LYS A 195 -8.61 -11.83 -9.94
N TRP A 196 -7.86 -12.92 -9.91
CA TRP A 196 -8.34 -14.19 -10.45
C TRP A 196 -9.60 -14.69 -9.73
N SER A 197 -9.70 -14.48 -8.41
CA SER A 197 -10.91 -14.82 -7.64
C SER A 197 -12.17 -14.06 -8.08
N ALA A 198 -11.97 -12.86 -8.63
CA ALA A 198 -13.02 -11.98 -9.13
C ALA A 198 -13.19 -12.08 -10.66
N ALA A 199 -12.53 -13.04 -11.31
CA ALA A 199 -12.63 -13.24 -12.75
C ALA A 199 -14.07 -13.60 -13.19
N PRO A 200 -14.42 -13.41 -14.47
CA PRO A 200 -15.74 -13.74 -14.99
C PRO A 200 -16.19 -15.18 -14.66
N SER A 201 -17.51 -15.37 -14.56
CA SER A 201 -18.13 -16.65 -14.23
C SER A 201 -17.64 -17.76 -15.17
N GLY A 202 -17.11 -18.84 -14.58
CA GLY A 202 -16.49 -19.96 -15.31
C GLY A 202 -14.96 -19.98 -15.29
N MET A 203 -14.30 -18.84 -15.04
CA MET A 203 -12.83 -18.75 -14.92
C MET A 203 -12.33 -18.61 -13.47
N ALA A 204 -13.20 -18.19 -12.55
CA ALA A 204 -12.88 -18.14 -11.12
C ALA A 204 -13.02 -19.54 -10.48
N ALA A 205 -12.08 -19.88 -9.60
CA ALA A 205 -12.09 -21.15 -8.87
C ALA A 205 -13.04 -21.13 -7.65
N PRO A 206 -13.69 -22.25 -7.29
CA PRO A 206 -14.61 -22.31 -6.15
C PRO A 206 -13.90 -22.16 -4.79
N SER A 207 -14.57 -21.50 -3.84
CA SER A 207 -14.38 -21.45 -2.37
C SER A 207 -13.02 -21.10 -1.75
N ASP A 208 -11.88 -21.60 -2.24
CA ASP A 208 -10.57 -21.38 -1.60
C ASP A 208 -10.06 -19.94 -1.77
N PHE A 209 -10.54 -19.23 -2.78
CA PHE A 209 -10.14 -17.85 -3.07
C PHE A 209 -10.81 -16.81 -2.18
N ASN A 210 -11.94 -17.15 -1.56
CA ASN A 210 -12.50 -16.37 -0.45
C ASN A 210 -11.48 -16.25 0.71
N ALA A 211 -10.51 -17.18 0.81
CA ALA A 211 -9.48 -17.14 1.83
C ALA A 211 -8.41 -16.07 1.55
N ILE A 212 -8.24 -15.64 0.30
CA ILE A 212 -7.25 -14.61 -0.04
C ILE A 212 -7.72 -13.25 0.50
N GLN A 213 -9.01 -12.99 0.45
CA GLN A 213 -9.64 -11.87 1.15
C GLN A 213 -10.11 -12.23 2.57
N ALA A 214 -9.61 -13.33 3.17
CA ALA A 214 -10.02 -13.77 4.52
C ALA A 214 -9.80 -12.72 5.60
N TYR A 215 -8.90 -11.75 5.39
CA TYR A 215 -8.73 -10.65 6.34
C TYR A 215 -10.05 -9.90 6.62
N LEU A 216 -11.01 -9.90 5.69
CA LEU A 216 -12.36 -9.36 5.89
C LEU A 216 -13.17 -10.13 6.92
N ARG A 217 -12.85 -11.41 7.11
CA ARG A 217 -13.53 -12.35 8.01
C ARG A 217 -12.70 -12.64 9.26
N GLU A 218 -11.47 -12.13 9.32
CA GLU A 218 -10.57 -12.29 10.46
C GLU A 218 -11.07 -11.45 11.64
N PRO A 219 -11.59 -12.07 12.71
CA PRO A 219 -12.14 -11.35 13.85
C PRO A 219 -11.08 -10.54 14.61
N ASP A 220 -9.81 -10.90 14.55
CA ASP A 220 -8.74 -10.11 15.18
C ASP A 220 -8.31 -8.95 14.26
N VAL A 221 -8.49 -7.71 14.73
CA VAL A 221 -8.13 -6.52 13.94
C VAL A 221 -6.64 -6.50 13.58
N LEU A 222 -5.75 -6.89 14.49
CA LEU A 222 -4.31 -6.83 14.26
C LEU A 222 -3.91 -7.87 13.21
N ARG A 223 -4.40 -9.11 13.30
CA ARG A 223 -4.18 -10.16 12.29
C ARG A 223 -4.73 -9.76 10.93
N ALA A 224 -5.95 -9.21 10.89
CA ALA A 224 -6.56 -8.73 9.67
C ALA A 224 -5.71 -7.63 9.01
N SER A 225 -5.23 -6.68 9.83
CA SER A 225 -4.42 -5.55 9.37
C SER A 225 -3.04 -5.96 8.89
N ILE A 226 -2.38 -6.89 9.59
CA ILE A 226 -1.13 -7.52 9.15
C ILE A 226 -1.34 -8.21 7.81
N THR A 227 -2.39 -9.03 7.67
CA THR A 227 -2.66 -9.72 6.40
C THR A 227 -2.92 -8.71 5.27
N ARG A 228 -3.57 -7.58 5.58
CA ARG A 228 -3.86 -6.52 4.61
C ARG A 228 -2.61 -5.79 4.14
N THR A 229 -1.53 -5.69 4.93
CA THR A 229 -0.28 -5.02 4.50
C THR A 229 0.31 -5.68 3.27
N TYR A 230 0.19 -7.01 3.17
CA TYR A 230 0.74 -7.79 2.05
C TYR A 230 0.03 -7.48 0.71
N ALA A 231 -1.22 -7.05 0.75
CA ALA A 231 -1.99 -6.62 -0.44
C ALA A 231 -2.14 -5.09 -0.53
N ALA A 232 -1.56 -4.32 0.38
CA ALA A 232 -1.58 -2.86 0.34
C ALA A 232 -0.19 -2.29 0.06
N GLU A 233 0.79 -3.18 -0.16
CA GLU A 233 2.16 -2.88 -0.53
C GLU A 233 2.86 -1.89 0.43
N THR A 234 2.39 -1.81 1.69
CA THR A 234 2.96 -0.88 2.68
C THR A 234 4.32 -1.35 3.17
N LEU A 235 4.54 -2.66 3.29
CA LEU A 235 5.81 -3.20 3.75
C LEU A 235 6.95 -3.05 2.70
N PRO A 236 6.75 -3.39 1.40
CA PRO A 236 7.70 -3.05 0.33
C PRO A 236 8.13 -1.58 0.32
N VAL A 237 7.18 -0.66 0.50
CA VAL A 237 7.46 0.79 0.55
C VAL A 237 8.28 1.15 1.79
N MET A 238 8.02 0.53 2.94
CA MET A 238 8.80 0.79 4.15
C MET A 238 10.27 0.37 3.98
N TYR A 239 10.54 -0.73 3.27
CA TYR A 239 11.91 -1.14 2.91
C TYR A 239 12.62 -0.10 2.03
N LEU A 240 11.92 0.42 1.03
CA LEU A 240 12.39 1.52 0.20
C LEU A 240 12.72 2.76 1.07
N LEU A 241 11.84 3.15 2.00
CA LEU A 241 12.10 4.30 2.88
C LEU A 241 13.28 4.06 3.82
N ALA A 242 13.47 2.85 4.34
CA ALA A 242 14.62 2.50 5.15
C ALA A 242 15.93 2.65 4.38
N TYR A 243 15.96 2.21 3.13
CA TYR A 243 17.06 2.47 2.21
C TYR A 243 17.27 3.97 1.97
N TYR A 244 16.19 4.71 1.72
CA TYR A 244 16.24 6.15 1.48
C TYR A 244 16.80 6.94 2.67
N TYR A 245 16.47 6.53 3.89
CA TYR A 245 16.93 7.17 5.13
C TYR A 245 18.19 6.56 5.73
N ARG A 246 18.83 5.59 5.06
CA ARG A 246 20.06 4.92 5.52
C ARG A 246 19.90 4.30 6.92
N ILE A 247 18.75 3.68 7.16
CA ILE A 247 18.55 2.91 8.39
C ILE A 247 19.49 1.69 8.34
N SER A 248 20.16 1.38 9.44
CA SER A 248 20.97 0.16 9.54
C SER A 248 20.06 -1.06 9.53
N PHE A 249 20.33 -2.02 8.64
CA PHE A 249 19.55 -3.26 8.58
C PHE A 249 19.73 -4.12 9.84
N ASP A 250 20.97 -4.18 10.36
CA ASP A 250 21.31 -5.00 11.52
C ASP A 250 20.76 -4.43 12.84
N GLU A 251 20.51 -3.12 12.89
CA GLU A 251 19.96 -2.43 14.06
C GLU A 251 18.46 -2.14 13.92
N CYS A 252 17.80 -2.72 12.91
CA CYS A 252 16.38 -2.50 12.72
C CYS A 252 15.56 -3.13 13.85
N ASP A 253 14.76 -2.31 14.53
CA ASP A 253 13.66 -2.81 15.37
C ASP A 253 12.53 -3.30 14.45
N TRP A 254 12.59 -4.59 14.10
CA TRP A 254 11.63 -5.25 13.23
C TRP A 254 10.18 -5.11 13.70
N ALA A 255 9.94 -5.09 15.02
CA ALA A 255 8.59 -4.92 15.55
C ALA A 255 8.04 -3.54 15.20
N SER A 256 8.83 -2.48 15.41
CA SER A 256 8.48 -1.12 15.01
C SER A 256 8.35 -0.98 13.48
N PHE A 257 9.18 -1.69 12.72
CA PHE A 257 9.13 -1.68 11.26
C PHE A 257 7.80 -2.25 10.72
N ILE A 258 7.41 -3.43 11.20
CA ILE A 258 6.12 -4.05 10.88
C ILE A 258 4.97 -3.18 11.40
N ALA A 259 5.03 -2.72 12.66
CA ALA A 259 4.01 -1.87 13.25
C ALA A 259 3.74 -0.61 12.43
N ALA A 260 4.79 0.03 11.89
CA ALA A 260 4.64 1.19 11.02
C ALA A 260 3.88 0.87 9.73
N SER A 261 4.16 -0.28 9.12
CA SER A 261 3.48 -0.73 7.90
C SER A 261 2.01 -1.10 8.14
N VAL A 262 1.73 -1.75 9.28
CA VAL A 262 0.36 -2.07 9.71
C VAL A 262 -0.43 -0.80 10.02
N ALA A 263 0.16 0.13 10.78
CA ALA A 263 -0.45 1.40 11.12
C ALA A 263 -0.70 2.26 9.87
N GLN A 264 0.23 2.25 8.90
CA GLN A 264 0.04 2.91 7.62
C GLN A 264 -1.20 2.36 6.89
N THR A 265 -1.35 1.02 6.81
CA THR A 265 -2.54 0.37 6.24
C THR A 265 -3.82 0.75 6.97
N LEU A 266 -3.82 0.67 8.29
CA LEU A 266 -4.96 1.05 9.13
C LEU A 266 -5.35 2.52 8.94
N GLY A 267 -4.36 3.42 8.91
CA GLY A 267 -4.61 4.84 8.69
C GLY A 267 -5.16 5.14 7.30
N MET A 268 -4.77 4.37 6.27
CA MET A 268 -5.40 4.46 4.94
C MET A 268 -6.87 4.04 5.01
N ASP A 269 -7.17 2.92 5.66
CA ASP A 269 -8.55 2.45 5.83
C ASP A 269 -9.38 3.47 6.61
N ILE A 270 -8.86 4.00 7.73
CA ILE A 270 -9.51 5.04 8.53
C ILE A 270 -9.80 6.28 7.66
N SER A 271 -8.82 6.73 6.89
CA SER A 271 -8.97 7.88 5.99
C SER A 271 -10.05 7.61 4.93
N LYS A 272 -10.06 6.40 4.34
CA LYS A 272 -11.10 5.98 3.39
C LYS A 272 -12.49 5.94 4.01
N ASP A 273 -12.62 5.45 5.24
CA ASP A 273 -13.89 5.36 5.98
C ASP A 273 -14.47 6.76 6.26
N GLN A 274 -13.61 7.69 6.74
CA GLN A 274 -13.98 9.08 7.04
C GLN A 274 -14.38 9.88 5.80
N HIS A 275 -13.79 9.58 4.65
CA HIS A 275 -14.03 10.29 3.40
C HIS A 275 -15.02 9.58 2.45
N GLY A 276 -15.66 8.50 2.91
CA GLY A 276 -16.67 7.77 2.15
C GLY A 276 -16.13 6.94 0.99
N VAL A 277 -14.81 6.75 0.89
CA VAL A 277 -14.16 5.89 -0.10
C VAL A 277 -14.44 4.41 0.20
N GLY A 278 -14.41 4.03 1.48
CA GLY A 278 -14.66 2.66 1.94
C GLY A 278 -16.11 2.15 1.72
N VAL A 279 -16.99 2.96 1.13
CA VAL A 279 -18.31 2.51 0.64
C VAL A 279 -18.18 1.75 -0.68
N LYS A 280 -17.16 2.07 -1.49
CA LYS A 280 -16.97 1.52 -2.85
C LYS A 280 -15.80 0.53 -2.93
N GLU A 281 -14.99 0.44 -1.88
CA GLU A 281 -13.83 -0.43 -1.79
C GLU A 281 -13.85 -1.32 -0.56
N VAL A 282 -13.24 -2.49 -0.72
CA VAL A 282 -13.01 -3.45 0.35
C VAL A 282 -11.98 -2.88 1.34
N THR A 283 -12.36 -2.73 2.61
CA THR A 283 -11.51 -2.24 3.72
C THR A 283 -11.66 -3.14 4.95
N ASN A 284 -10.82 -2.95 5.97
CA ASN A 284 -10.96 -3.68 7.25
C ASN A 284 -12.28 -3.38 8.01
N PHE A 285 -13.07 -2.40 7.55
CA PHE A 285 -14.38 -2.08 8.10
C PHE A 285 -15.53 -2.97 7.59
N GLY A 286 -15.26 -3.92 6.68
CA GLY A 286 -16.26 -4.85 6.14
C GLY A 286 -17.18 -4.27 5.06
N GLU A 287 -18.24 -5.00 4.70
CA GLU A 287 -19.30 -4.51 3.81
C GLU A 287 -20.14 -3.44 4.56
N ARG A 288 -20.44 -2.31 3.92
CA ARG A 288 -21.37 -1.31 4.45
C ARG A 288 -22.78 -1.49 3.84
N PRO A 289 -23.66 -2.38 4.35
CA PRO A 289 -25.08 -2.19 4.22
C PRO A 289 -25.57 -1.25 5.33
N GLU A 290 -26.53 -0.39 4.99
CA GLU A 290 -27.21 0.55 5.90
C GLU A 290 -27.82 -0.13 7.15
N GLU A 291 -27.87 -1.47 7.20
CA GLU A 291 -28.53 -2.28 8.22
C GLU A 291 -27.58 -2.91 9.28
N ALA A 292 -26.26 -2.81 9.15
CA ALA A 292 -25.29 -3.41 10.10
C ALA A 292 -24.62 -2.39 11.05
N ILE A 293 -25.33 -1.32 11.42
CA ILE A 293 -24.78 -0.15 12.12
C ILE A 293 -24.03 -0.51 13.42
N GLN A 294 -24.54 -1.44 14.24
CA GLN A 294 -23.94 -1.74 15.54
C GLN A 294 -22.69 -2.64 15.47
N GLY A 295 -22.67 -3.64 14.58
CA GLY A 295 -21.48 -4.49 14.38
C GLY A 295 -20.31 -3.71 13.80
N ASN A 296 -20.61 -2.82 12.84
CA ASN A 296 -19.60 -1.97 12.21
C ASN A 296 -19.06 -0.89 13.18
N LEU A 297 -19.85 -0.40 14.14
CA LEU A 297 -19.36 0.53 15.16
C LEU A 297 -18.33 -0.10 16.09
N ARG A 298 -18.55 -1.34 16.55
CA ARG A 298 -17.58 -2.04 17.41
C ARG A 298 -16.26 -2.30 16.67
N ARG A 299 -16.34 -2.85 15.46
CA ARG A 299 -15.16 -3.10 14.62
C ARG A 299 -14.40 -1.82 14.32
N ARG A 300 -15.12 -0.70 14.09
CA ARG A 300 -14.51 0.62 13.94
C ARG A 300 -13.70 0.99 15.17
N SER A 301 -14.30 0.94 16.35
CA SER A 301 -13.59 1.24 17.60
C SER A 301 -12.33 0.40 17.77
N GLU A 302 -12.40 -0.91 17.52
CA GLU A 302 -11.24 -1.81 17.60
C GLU A 302 -10.13 -1.42 16.62
N ILE A 303 -10.48 -1.04 15.38
CA ILE A 303 -9.51 -0.52 14.39
C ILE A 303 -8.80 0.73 14.88
N TYR A 304 -9.55 1.71 15.40
CA TYR A 304 -8.95 2.93 15.97
C TYR A 304 -8.07 2.61 17.17
N ASP A 305 -8.51 1.73 18.07
CA ASP A 305 -7.76 1.33 19.26
C ASP A 305 -6.44 0.64 18.90
N VAL A 306 -6.43 -0.28 17.92
CA VAL A 306 -5.18 -0.92 17.45
C VAL A 306 -4.26 0.09 16.78
N PHE A 307 -4.80 0.98 15.94
CA PHE A 307 -3.99 2.05 15.32
C PHE A 307 -3.32 2.94 16.37
N LEU A 308 -4.06 3.36 17.41
CA LEU A 308 -3.53 4.19 18.49
C LEU A 308 -2.45 3.47 19.31
N GLN A 309 -2.61 2.17 19.58
CA GLN A 309 -1.61 1.36 20.27
C GLN A 309 -0.31 1.24 19.47
N LEU A 310 -0.40 0.97 18.16
CA LEU A 310 0.77 0.94 17.28
C LEU A 310 1.45 2.32 17.21
N ALA A 311 0.67 3.39 17.09
CA ALA A 311 1.20 4.75 17.08
C ALA A 311 1.88 5.14 18.41
N ASP A 312 1.40 4.64 19.55
CA ASP A 312 2.04 4.86 20.85
C ASP A 312 3.36 4.08 20.97
N MET A 313 3.36 2.82 20.52
CA MET A 313 4.57 1.99 20.44
C MET A 313 5.67 2.70 19.65
N LEU A 314 5.33 3.29 18.50
CA LEU A 314 6.27 4.01 17.64
C LEU A 314 6.73 5.35 18.22
N ARG A 315 5.87 6.06 18.95
CA ARG A 315 6.22 7.34 19.60
C ARG A 315 7.33 7.18 20.64
N SER A 316 7.42 6.01 21.27
CA SER A 316 8.46 5.69 22.24
C SER A 316 9.81 5.37 21.59
N ALA A 317 9.86 5.15 20.28
CA ALA A 317 11.09 4.82 19.56
C ALA A 317 11.97 6.07 19.41
N THR A 318 13.25 5.92 19.77
CA THR A 318 14.26 6.98 19.64
C THR A 318 15.15 6.74 18.42
N GLY A 319 15.80 7.79 17.95
CA GLY A 319 16.70 7.72 16.79
C GLY A 319 16.00 7.84 15.43
N LEU A 320 16.80 7.83 14.36
CA LEU A 320 16.32 8.09 13.01
C LEU A 320 15.30 7.04 12.54
N ALA A 321 15.54 5.77 12.83
CA ALA A 321 14.64 4.68 12.45
C ALA A 321 13.25 4.85 13.08
N GLY A 322 13.18 5.14 14.38
CA GLY A 322 11.93 5.39 15.09
C GLY A 322 11.15 6.59 14.50
N LEU A 323 11.85 7.68 14.17
CA LEU A 323 11.22 8.85 13.55
C LEU A 323 10.67 8.56 12.15
N VAL A 324 11.37 7.76 11.34
CA VAL A 324 10.90 7.34 10.02
C VAL A 324 9.67 6.44 10.15
N CYS A 325 9.72 5.44 11.03
CA CYS A 325 8.59 4.55 11.32
C CYS A 325 7.35 5.31 11.83
N ASP A 326 7.52 6.21 12.81
CA ASP A 326 6.42 7.01 13.36
C ASP A 326 5.79 7.91 12.29
N ARG A 327 6.61 8.59 11.49
CA ARG A 327 6.10 9.41 10.38
C ARG A 327 5.34 8.57 9.36
N TYR A 328 5.94 7.46 8.91
CA TYR A 328 5.33 6.57 7.95
C TYR A 328 3.97 6.07 8.44
N SER A 329 3.87 5.71 9.72
CA SER A 329 2.65 5.13 10.30
C SER A 329 1.42 6.05 10.31
N ARG A 330 1.60 7.37 10.38
CA ARG A 330 0.48 8.32 10.58
C ARG A 330 0.09 9.08 9.32
N VAL A 331 0.99 9.18 8.35
CA VAL A 331 0.78 10.09 7.23
C VAL A 331 -0.38 9.65 6.31
N SER A 332 -0.72 8.35 6.30
CA SER A 332 -1.91 7.84 5.61
C SER A 332 -3.23 8.45 6.05
N LEU A 333 -3.35 8.95 7.29
CA LEU A 333 -4.58 9.63 7.75
C LEU A 333 -4.94 10.85 6.91
N SER A 334 -3.94 11.48 6.28
CA SER A 334 -4.13 12.66 5.44
C SER A 334 -4.46 12.33 3.97
N TYR A 335 -4.41 11.07 3.55
CA TYR A 335 -4.55 10.68 2.15
C TYR A 335 -5.90 11.01 1.54
N GLY A 336 -7.01 10.75 2.26
CA GLY A 336 -8.35 11.06 1.79
C GLY A 336 -8.59 12.55 1.45
N ARG A 337 -7.69 13.44 1.89
CA ARG A 337 -7.75 14.88 1.61
C ARG A 337 -6.69 15.36 0.62
N LEU A 338 -5.50 14.75 0.65
CA LEU A 338 -4.32 15.31 -0.01
C LEU A 338 -3.82 14.49 -1.20
N VAL A 339 -4.32 13.26 -1.38
CA VAL A 339 -3.90 12.39 -2.48
C VAL A 339 -5.10 12.19 -3.41
N ASP A 340 -4.92 12.61 -4.67
CA ASP A 340 -5.99 12.64 -5.67
C ASP A 340 -6.63 11.25 -5.82
N ARG A 341 -5.83 10.18 -5.76
CA ARG A 341 -6.29 8.79 -5.85
C ARG A 341 -7.52 8.50 -4.99
N TYR A 342 -7.58 9.02 -3.77
CA TYR A 342 -8.65 8.70 -2.82
C TYR A 342 -9.91 9.53 -3.11
N ILE A 343 -9.75 10.76 -3.60
CA ILE A 343 -10.86 11.56 -4.11
C ILE A 343 -11.44 10.88 -5.36
N GLU A 344 -10.58 10.44 -6.28
CA GLU A 344 -10.98 9.69 -7.47
C GLU A 344 -11.65 8.36 -7.15
N ARG A 345 -11.21 7.64 -6.11
CA ARG A 345 -11.83 6.38 -5.66
C ARG A 345 -13.20 6.63 -5.02
N ARG A 346 -13.43 7.79 -4.39
CA ARG A 346 -14.76 8.21 -3.93
C ARG A 346 -15.68 8.47 -5.12
N ASP A 347 -15.20 9.18 -6.13
CA ASP A 347 -16.03 9.71 -7.23
C ASP A 347 -16.03 8.83 -8.48
N MET A 348 -15.22 7.76 -8.50
CA MET A 348 -15.01 6.83 -9.62
C MET A 348 -14.60 7.52 -10.93
N THR A 349 -13.90 8.64 -10.82
CA THR A 349 -13.53 9.50 -11.96
C THR A 349 -12.11 10.00 -11.78
N ARG A 350 -11.32 10.08 -12.86
CA ARG A 350 -9.97 10.64 -12.84
C ARG A 350 -10.00 12.17 -12.67
N LEU A 351 -9.12 12.69 -11.83
CA LEU A 351 -8.88 14.12 -11.70
C LEU A 351 -7.79 14.54 -12.70
N PRO A 352 -7.94 15.70 -13.38
CA PRO A 352 -6.89 16.18 -14.26
C PRO A 352 -5.64 16.59 -13.46
N MET A 353 -4.46 16.24 -13.95
CA MET A 353 -3.20 16.72 -13.40
C MET A 353 -2.99 18.19 -13.75
N SER A 354 -2.46 18.97 -12.80
CA SER A 354 -1.92 20.29 -13.09
C SER A 354 -0.71 20.20 -14.03
N ALA A 355 -0.36 21.30 -14.71
CA ALA A 355 0.76 21.31 -15.66
C ALA A 355 2.08 20.88 -15.01
N ASP A 356 2.39 21.42 -13.82
CA ASP A 356 3.66 21.12 -13.15
C ASP A 356 3.69 19.69 -12.60
N LEU A 357 2.57 19.17 -12.08
CA LEU A 357 2.49 17.76 -11.65
C LEU A 357 2.64 16.82 -12.84
N SER A 358 2.04 17.16 -13.99
CA SER A 358 2.21 16.38 -15.22
C SER A 358 3.65 16.39 -15.72
N LEU A 359 4.41 17.47 -15.50
CA LEU A 359 5.83 17.52 -15.85
C LEU A 359 6.64 16.60 -14.93
N VAL A 360 6.42 16.66 -13.62
CA VAL A 360 7.10 15.77 -12.65
C VAL A 360 6.79 14.30 -12.95
N VAL A 361 5.53 13.96 -13.22
CA VAL A 361 5.13 12.59 -13.60
C VAL A 361 5.88 12.13 -14.85
N LYS A 362 6.00 13.00 -15.85
CA LYS A 362 6.77 12.71 -17.06
C LYS A 362 8.26 12.46 -16.74
N GLU A 363 8.88 13.34 -15.96
CA GLU A 363 10.29 13.19 -15.53
C GLU A 363 10.51 11.85 -14.81
N VAL A 364 9.62 11.47 -13.90
CA VAL A 364 9.67 10.18 -13.19
C VAL A 364 9.48 9.00 -14.15
N MET A 365 8.52 9.08 -15.08
CA MET A 365 8.30 8.01 -16.07
C MET A 365 9.51 7.81 -16.99
N GLU A 366 10.14 8.90 -17.45
CA GLU A 366 11.28 8.86 -18.36
C GLU A 366 12.61 8.52 -17.65
N GLY A 367 12.62 8.53 -16.31
CA GLY A 367 13.80 8.20 -15.51
C GLY A 367 14.83 9.32 -15.41
N HIS A 368 14.40 10.58 -15.57
CA HIS A 368 15.23 11.78 -15.50
C HIS A 368 15.44 12.29 -14.07
#